data_AF-A0A534EFW0-F1
#
_entry.id   AF-A0A534EFW0-F1
#
_cell.length_a   1.000
_cell.length_b   1.000
_cell.length_c   1.000
_cell.angle_alpha   90.00
_cell.angle_beta   90.00
_cell.angle_gamma   90.00
#
_symmetry.space_group_name_H-M   'P 1'
#
loop_
_entity.id
_entity.type
_entity.pdbx_description
1 polymer ?
#
loop_
_entity_poly.entity_id
_entity_poly.type
_entity_poly.pdbx_seq_one_letter_code
_entity_poly.pdbx_strand_id
1 'polypeptide(L)'
;MTYDVRPSFAPQRHWCLRRSGATYTLDSWELPPSVGAEAGSHPAEHRTVSFPSEVATLVRQIWLNAILESHYPRFFLAGADGDDYYFGATRDDSLLLRAEVWSPDADLPPRWLVDAGDQLFNYAQTGSNDIAQVRKSLVALRNRLFSYYEKHGRH
;
A
#
# COMPACT_ATOMS: atom_id res chain seq x y z
N MET A 1 0.42 -0.27 31.42
CA MET A 1 0.78 0.31 30.11
C MET A 1 -0.51 0.74 29.48
N THR A 2 -0.77 2.04 29.44
CA THR A 2 -1.97 2.62 28.83
C THR A 2 -1.59 2.95 27.39
N TYR A 3 -2.18 2.25 26.42
CA TYR A 3 -1.99 2.59 25.02
C TYR A 3 -3.03 3.67 24.69
N ASP A 4 -2.57 4.92 24.52
CA ASP A 4 -3.39 5.97 23.93
C ASP A 4 -3.47 5.71 22.43
N VAL A 5 -4.54 5.05 21.99
CA VAL A 5 -4.79 4.85 20.57
C VAL A 5 -5.51 6.08 20.05
N ARG A 6 -4.78 6.94 19.34
CA ARG A 6 -5.39 8.11 18.69
C ARG A 6 -6.23 7.61 17.51
N PRO A 7 -7.55 7.87 17.48
CA PRO A 7 -8.31 7.62 16.26
C PRO A 7 -7.74 8.52 15.16
N SER A 8 -7.47 7.96 14.00
CA SER A 8 -7.39 8.79 12.80
C SER A 8 -8.72 9.52 12.67
N PHE A 9 -8.70 10.83 12.46
CA PHE A 9 -9.91 11.62 12.18
C PHE A 9 -10.22 11.68 10.67
N ALA A 10 -9.32 11.13 9.84
CA ALA A 10 -9.48 11.07 8.40
C ALA A 10 -10.14 9.75 7.98
N PRO A 11 -11.00 9.75 6.93
CA PRO A 11 -11.48 8.52 6.32
C PRO A 11 -10.31 7.61 5.90
N GLN A 12 -10.46 6.31 6.13
CA GLN A 12 -9.48 5.33 5.68
C GLN A 12 -9.72 5.01 4.22
N ARG A 13 -8.67 5.18 3.40
CA ARG A 13 -8.72 4.86 1.97
C ARG A 13 -8.21 3.44 1.74
N HIS A 14 -9.04 2.63 1.10
CA HIS A 14 -8.70 1.26 0.77
C HIS A 14 -8.72 1.06 -0.73
N TRP A 15 -7.84 0.20 -1.20
CA TRP A 15 -7.88 -0.31 -2.56
C TRP A 15 -7.42 -1.76 -2.59
N CYS A 16 -7.89 -2.51 -3.59
CA CYS A 16 -7.54 -3.90 -3.80
C CYS A 16 -7.32 -4.16 -5.28
N LEU A 17 -6.13 -4.69 -5.62
CA LEU A 17 -5.86 -5.20 -6.95
C LEU A 17 -6.37 -6.64 -7.04
N ARG A 18 -7.36 -6.88 -7.89
CA ARG A 18 -7.91 -8.22 -8.14
C ARG A 18 -7.53 -8.73 -9.52
N ARG A 19 -7.36 -10.05 -9.62
CA ARG A 19 -7.11 -10.76 -10.86
C ARG A 19 -8.27 -11.73 -11.13
N SER A 20 -8.84 -11.66 -12.33
CA SER A 20 -9.84 -12.63 -12.81
C SER A 20 -9.36 -13.22 -14.13
N GLY A 21 -8.73 -14.40 -14.08
CA GLY A 21 -8.07 -14.99 -15.25
C GLY A 21 -6.90 -14.14 -15.75
N ALA A 22 -7.06 -13.56 -16.95
CA ALA A 22 -6.05 -12.70 -17.59
C ALA A 22 -6.29 -11.19 -17.36
N THR A 23 -7.42 -10.82 -16.76
CA THR A 23 -7.78 -9.42 -16.52
C THR A 23 -7.49 -9.02 -15.09
N TYR A 24 -7.19 -7.74 -14.91
CA TYR A 24 -7.01 -7.13 -13.60
C TYR A 24 -8.01 -6.00 -13.41
N THR A 25 -8.50 -5.86 -12.18
CA THR A 25 -9.31 -4.74 -11.75
C THR A 25 -8.68 -4.10 -10.51
N LEU A 26 -8.86 -2.80 -10.39
CA LEU A 26 -8.51 -2.06 -9.20
C LEU A 26 -9.81 -1.60 -8.53
N ASP A 27 -10.06 -2.16 -7.36
CA ASP A 27 -11.20 -1.80 -6.52
C ASP A 27 -10.75 -0.73 -5.51
N SER A 28 -11.62 0.23 -5.20
CA SER A 28 -11.33 1.26 -4.19
C SER A 28 -12.58 1.66 -3.41
N TRP A 29 -12.42 1.93 -2.12
CA TRP A 29 -13.48 2.38 -1.23
C TRP A 29 -12.93 3.16 -0.03
N GLU A 30 -13.76 3.95 0.61
CA GLU A 30 -13.42 4.64 1.86
C GLU A 30 -14.21 4.02 3.02
N LEU A 31 -13.58 3.92 4.18
CA LEU A 31 -14.26 3.61 5.44
C LEU A 31 -14.22 4.83 6.36
N PRO A 32 -15.23 5.02 7.22
CA PRO A 32 -15.18 6.02 8.27
C PRO A 32 -13.91 5.85 9.11
N PRO A 33 -13.43 6.93 9.75
CA PRO A 33 -12.26 6.85 10.59
C PRO A 33 -12.48 5.81 11.71
N SER A 34 -11.57 4.85 11.79
CA SER A 34 -11.59 3.80 12.81
C SER A 34 -10.15 3.45 13.22
N VAL A 35 -10.00 2.76 14.33
CA VAL A 35 -8.71 2.36 14.89
C VAL A 35 -8.37 0.93 14.41
N GLY A 36 -7.18 0.73 13.85
CA GLY A 36 -6.63 -0.61 13.55
C GLY A 36 -7.48 -1.46 12.60
N ALA A 37 -8.24 -0.84 11.69
CA ALA A 37 -9.15 -1.59 10.83
C ALA A 37 -8.41 -2.29 9.69
N GLU A 38 -8.56 -3.61 9.63
CA GLU A 38 -8.24 -4.37 8.42
C GLU A 38 -9.20 -3.95 7.29
N ALA A 39 -8.77 -4.13 6.03
CA ALA A 39 -9.64 -4.02 4.87
C ALA A 39 -10.80 -5.04 4.99
N GLY A 40 -11.91 -4.62 5.59
CA GLY A 40 -13.11 -5.42 5.79
C GLY A 40 -13.99 -5.53 4.54
N SER A 41 -15.25 -5.94 4.75
CA SER A 41 -16.26 -6.01 3.70
C SER A 41 -16.41 -4.66 2.99
N HIS A 42 -16.50 -4.70 1.65
CA HIS A 42 -16.60 -3.49 0.82
C HIS A 42 -17.90 -2.73 1.16
N PRO A 43 -17.86 -1.41 1.38
CA PRO A 43 -19.06 -0.61 1.49
C PRO A 43 -19.80 -0.55 0.15
N ALA A 44 -21.06 -0.08 0.18
CA ALA A 44 -21.91 0.03 -1.00
C ALA A 44 -21.30 0.94 -2.09
N GLU A 45 -20.53 1.96 -1.70
CA GLU A 45 -19.89 2.94 -2.58
C GLU A 45 -18.48 2.52 -3.05
N HIS A 46 -18.30 1.23 -3.38
CA HIS A 46 -17.05 0.76 -3.97
C HIS A 46 -17.00 1.12 -5.47
N ARG A 47 -15.81 1.50 -5.94
CA ARG A 47 -15.54 1.66 -7.38
C ARG A 47 -14.61 0.56 -7.85
N THR A 48 -14.85 0.09 -9.07
CA THR A 48 -14.04 -0.91 -9.73
C THR A 48 -13.70 -0.42 -11.13
N VAL A 49 -12.41 -0.36 -11.46
CA VAL A 49 -11.92 0.03 -12.79
C VAL A 49 -11.06 -1.07 -13.38
N SER A 50 -11.05 -1.16 -14.72
CA SER A 50 -10.09 -2.03 -15.42
C SER A 50 -8.67 -1.51 -15.18
N PHE A 51 -7.73 -2.43 -14.94
CA PHE A 51 -6.35 -2.09 -14.66
C PHE A 51 -5.41 -2.83 -15.61
N PRO A 52 -4.52 -2.14 -16.34
CA PRO A 52 -3.65 -2.83 -17.30
C PRO A 52 -2.72 -3.83 -16.63
N SER A 53 -2.62 -5.03 -17.22
CA SER A 53 -1.89 -6.17 -16.65
C SER A 53 -0.41 -5.89 -16.36
N GLU A 54 0.23 -5.06 -17.20
CA GLU A 54 1.63 -4.64 -16.99
C GLU A 54 1.80 -3.80 -15.72
N VAL A 55 0.87 -2.88 -15.46
CA VAL A 55 0.88 -2.02 -14.27
C VAL A 55 0.45 -2.81 -13.04
N ALA A 56 -0.55 -3.68 -13.18
CA ALA A 56 -0.97 -4.61 -12.12
C ALA A 56 0.19 -5.48 -11.62
N THR A 57 0.98 -6.02 -12.55
CA THR A 57 2.15 -6.84 -12.23
C THR A 57 3.20 -6.02 -11.48
N LEU A 58 3.45 -4.77 -11.90
CA LEU A 58 4.38 -3.87 -11.22
C LEU A 58 3.92 -3.53 -9.80
N VAL A 59 2.65 -3.19 -9.59
CA VAL A 59 2.07 -2.95 -8.25
C VAL A 59 2.27 -4.18 -7.37
N ARG A 60 1.89 -5.36 -7.87
CA ARG A 60 2.03 -6.61 -7.12
C ARG A 60 3.47 -6.88 -6.71
N GLN A 61 4.44 -6.67 -7.60
CA GLN A 61 5.86 -6.83 -7.30
C GLN A 61 6.34 -5.85 -6.23
N ILE A 62 5.97 -4.57 -6.34
CA ILE A 62 6.35 -3.55 -5.36
C ILE A 62 5.82 -3.91 -3.98
N TRP A 63 4.52 -4.23 -3.86
CA TRP A 63 3.91 -4.56 -2.57
C TRP A 63 4.42 -5.87 -1.99
N LEU A 64 4.57 -6.92 -2.81
CA LEU A 64 5.10 -8.20 -2.33
C LEU A 64 6.54 -8.05 -1.83
N ASN A 65 7.40 -7.39 -2.61
CA ASN A 65 8.78 -7.14 -2.18
C ASN A 65 8.79 -6.25 -0.93
N ALA A 66 7.97 -5.20 -0.88
CA ALA A 66 7.87 -4.36 0.31
C ALA A 66 7.49 -5.14 1.56
N ILE A 67 6.61 -6.15 1.48
CA ILE A 67 6.26 -7.04 2.61
C ILE A 67 7.42 -7.95 2.98
N LEU A 68 8.11 -8.53 1.99
CA LEU A 68 9.26 -9.39 2.25
C LEU A 68 10.41 -8.59 2.89
N GLU A 69 10.52 -7.31 2.54
CA GLU A 69 11.50 -6.36 3.05
C GLU A 69 10.98 -5.53 4.25
N SER A 70 9.72 -5.69 4.67
CA SER A 70 9.08 -4.80 5.67
C SER A 70 9.63 -4.94 7.08
N HIS A 71 10.63 -5.80 7.28
CA HIS A 71 11.48 -5.81 8.46
C HIS A 71 12.46 -4.62 8.51
N TYR A 72 11.97 -3.41 8.18
CA TYR A 72 12.67 -2.14 8.35
C TYR A 72 13.13 -1.96 9.81
N PRO A 73 14.20 -1.18 10.04
CA PRO A 73 15.58 -1.59 10.33
C PRO A 73 15.78 -2.52 11.57
N ARG A 74 17.03 -2.97 11.82
CA ARG A 74 17.44 -3.83 12.96
C ARG A 74 17.13 -3.26 14.35
N PHE A 75 16.74 -1.99 14.44
CA PHE A 75 16.38 -1.31 15.66
C PHE A 75 14.95 -0.81 15.51
N PHE A 76 14.08 -1.29 16.41
CA PHE A 76 12.71 -0.84 16.54
C PHE A 76 12.72 0.67 16.81
N LEU A 77 12.10 1.44 15.91
CA LEU A 77 11.79 2.84 16.15
C LEU A 77 10.34 2.86 16.64
N ALA A 78 10.13 3.31 17.88
CA ALA A 78 8.81 3.63 18.40
C ALA A 78 8.85 5.04 18.98
N GLY A 79 7.81 5.80 18.68
CA GLY A 79 7.62 7.16 19.13
C GLY A 79 6.14 7.52 19.09
N ALA A 80 5.77 8.59 19.79
CA ALA A 80 4.39 9.10 19.77
C ALA A 80 4.09 9.95 18.52
N ASP A 81 5.04 10.03 17.59
CA ASP A 81 5.15 10.97 16.47
C ASP A 81 5.24 10.29 15.09
N GLY A 82 4.76 9.06 14.99
CA GLY A 82 4.72 8.33 13.73
C GLY A 82 3.39 7.66 13.47
N ASP A 83 3.20 7.29 12.21
CA ASP A 83 2.00 6.66 11.69
C ASP A 83 2.24 5.16 11.54
N ASP A 84 1.23 4.37 11.92
CA ASP A 84 1.16 2.95 11.60
C ASP A 84 0.60 2.74 10.20
N TYR A 85 1.32 1.96 9.40
CA TYR A 85 0.95 1.63 8.03
C TYR A 85 0.69 0.12 7.91
N TYR A 86 -0.49 -0.22 7.40
CA TYR A 86 -0.92 -1.60 7.17
C TYR A 86 -1.03 -1.86 5.67
N PHE A 87 -0.41 -2.94 5.20
CA PHE A 87 -0.56 -3.36 3.81
C PHE A 87 -0.47 -4.88 3.66
N GLY A 88 -1.09 -5.40 2.61
CA GLY A 88 -1.09 -6.83 2.32
C GLY A 88 -0.96 -7.10 0.83
N ALA A 89 -0.45 -8.27 0.50
CA ALA A 89 -0.36 -8.75 -0.88
C ALA A 89 -0.58 -10.25 -0.92
N THR A 90 -1.26 -10.72 -1.96
CA THR A 90 -1.47 -12.14 -2.20
C THR A 90 -0.34 -12.70 -3.08
N ARG A 91 0.30 -13.77 -2.60
CA ARG A 91 1.27 -14.55 -3.37
C ARG A 91 0.55 -15.48 -4.37
N ASP A 92 1.25 -15.97 -5.39
CA ASP A 92 0.64 -16.77 -6.47
C ASP A 92 -0.08 -18.04 -5.98
N ASP A 93 0.32 -18.56 -4.82
CA ASP A 93 -0.32 -19.70 -4.13
C ASP A 93 -1.54 -19.30 -3.28
N SER A 94 -2.08 -18.09 -3.50
CA SER A 94 -3.22 -17.53 -2.74
C SER A 94 -2.95 -17.28 -1.26
N LEU A 95 -1.70 -17.38 -0.80
CA LEU A 95 -1.34 -16.98 0.55
C LEU A 95 -1.37 -15.45 0.65
N LEU A 96 -2.24 -14.93 1.53
CA LEU A 96 -2.26 -13.51 1.87
C LEU A 96 -1.13 -13.22 2.86
N LEU A 97 -0.13 -12.46 2.41
CA LEU A 97 0.89 -11.90 3.29
C LEU A 97 0.42 -10.53 3.76
N ARG A 98 0.63 -10.25 5.04
CA ARG A 98 0.27 -8.99 5.69
C ARG A 98 1.51 -8.42 6.36
N ALA A 99 1.66 -7.11 6.28
CA ALA A 99 2.70 -6.36 6.95
C ALA A 99 2.08 -5.17 7.68
N GLU A 100 2.68 -4.86 8.81
CA GLU A 100 2.45 -3.65 9.59
C GLU A 100 3.81 -3.00 9.82
N VAL A 101 3.89 -1.69 9.62
CA VAL A 101 5.10 -0.92 9.86
C VAL A 101 4.74 0.43 10.44
N TRP A 102 5.37 0.77 11.56
CA TRP A 102 5.37 2.12 12.07
C TRP A 102 6.48 2.93 11.40
N SER A 103 6.19 4.15 10.97
CA SER A 103 7.25 5.09 10.58
C SER A 103 6.96 6.47 11.15
N PRO A 104 7.98 7.18 11.69
CA PRO A 104 7.82 8.61 11.94
C PRO A 104 7.49 9.31 10.62
N ASP A 105 6.95 10.53 10.68
CA ASP A 105 6.70 11.38 9.49
C ASP A 105 8.03 11.83 8.83
N ALA A 106 8.77 10.83 8.35
CA ALA A 106 10.09 10.91 7.77
C ALA A 106 10.02 10.34 6.36
N ASP A 107 10.93 10.81 5.51
CA ASP A 107 11.04 10.39 4.11
C ASP A 107 11.61 8.97 4.01
N LEU A 108 10.81 7.98 4.40
CA LEU A 108 11.14 6.56 4.51
C LEU A 108 10.22 5.67 3.66
N PRO A 109 10.63 4.43 3.36
CA PRO A 109 9.87 3.52 2.50
C PRO A 109 8.38 3.34 2.83
N PRO A 110 7.94 3.24 4.10
CA PRO A 110 6.51 3.18 4.40
C PRO A 110 5.72 4.38 3.86
N ARG A 111 6.26 5.59 4.04
CA ARG A 111 5.66 6.82 3.50
C ARG A 111 5.56 6.76 1.98
N TRP A 112 6.60 6.28 1.30
CA TRP A 112 6.60 6.19 -0.17
C TRP A 112 5.56 5.21 -0.72
N LEU A 113 5.31 4.11 0.01
CA LEU A 113 4.26 3.14 -0.33
C LEU A 113 2.87 3.74 -0.15
N VAL A 114 2.67 4.56 0.88
CA VAL A 114 1.41 5.25 1.15
C VAL A 114 1.11 6.26 0.06
N ASP A 115 2.09 7.09 -0.30
CA ASP A 115 1.93 8.08 -1.38
C ASP A 115 1.56 7.40 -2.72
N ALA A 116 2.15 6.23 -3.01
CA ALA A 116 1.77 5.45 -4.19
C ALA A 116 0.40 4.76 -4.06
N GLY A 117 0.04 4.31 -2.86
CA GLY A 117 -1.30 3.80 -2.55
C GLY A 117 -2.39 4.85 -2.77
N ASP A 118 -2.15 6.09 -2.35
CA ASP A 118 -3.04 7.23 -2.61
C ASP A 118 -3.18 7.52 -4.11
N GLN A 119 -2.09 7.43 -4.88
CA GLN A 119 -2.16 7.58 -6.34
C GLN A 119 -3.01 6.48 -6.99
N LEU A 120 -2.86 5.22 -6.55
CA LEU A 120 -3.67 4.10 -7.04
C LEU A 120 -5.15 4.27 -6.67
N PHE A 121 -5.43 4.68 -5.43
CA PHE A 121 -6.78 4.98 -4.98
C PHE A 121 -7.43 6.09 -5.83
N ASN A 122 -6.72 7.20 -6.05
CA ASN A 122 -7.22 8.32 -6.86
C ASN A 122 -7.45 7.93 -8.33
N TYR A 123 -6.58 7.09 -8.90
CA TYR A 123 -6.79 6.51 -10.22
C TYR A 123 -8.10 5.69 -10.27
N ALA A 124 -8.33 4.82 -9.28
CA ALA A 124 -9.54 4.01 -9.19
C ALA A 124 -10.81 4.86 -9.01
N GLN A 125 -10.71 5.96 -8.26
CA GLN A 125 -11.83 6.89 -8.06
C GLN A 125 -12.19 7.67 -9.31
N THR A 126 -11.19 8.19 -10.02
CA THR A 126 -11.42 9.11 -11.15
C THR A 126 -11.57 8.40 -12.50
N GLY A 127 -11.08 7.16 -12.64
CA GLY A 127 -11.05 6.43 -13.91
C GLY A 127 -10.27 7.16 -15.02
N SER A 128 -9.43 8.13 -14.63
CA SER A 128 -8.82 9.11 -15.53
C SER A 128 -7.61 8.56 -16.29
N ASN A 129 -7.43 9.06 -17.51
CA ASN A 129 -6.57 8.59 -18.61
C ASN A 129 -5.04 8.58 -18.37
N ASP A 130 -4.54 8.76 -17.15
CA ASP A 130 -3.09 8.88 -16.92
C ASP A 130 -2.45 7.64 -16.30
N ILE A 131 -2.83 6.47 -16.81
CA ILE A 131 -2.16 5.22 -16.46
C ILE A 131 -0.66 5.26 -16.78
N ALA A 132 -0.26 6.08 -17.76
CA ALA A 132 1.13 6.33 -18.09
C ALA A 132 1.88 7.01 -16.94
N GLN A 133 1.29 8.05 -16.34
CA GLN A 133 1.85 8.70 -15.15
C GLN A 133 1.84 7.78 -13.93
N VAL A 134 0.76 7.02 -13.69
CA VAL A 134 0.74 6.00 -12.62
C VAL A 134 1.89 5.01 -12.81
N ARG A 135 2.07 4.48 -14.02
CA ARG A 135 3.18 3.58 -14.36
C ARG A 135 4.54 4.25 -14.11
N LYS A 136 4.72 5.51 -14.52
CA LYS A 136 5.96 6.26 -14.32
C LYS A 136 6.28 6.43 -12.83
N SER A 137 5.29 6.82 -12.02
CA SER A 137 5.42 6.93 -10.57
C SER A 137 5.78 5.61 -9.91
N LEU A 138 5.14 4.51 -10.31
CA LEU A 138 5.42 3.17 -9.78
C LEU A 138 6.83 2.68 -10.15
N VAL A 139 7.31 2.97 -11.36
CA VAL A 139 8.69 2.65 -11.76
C VAL A 139 9.69 3.45 -10.91
N ALA A 140 9.43 4.74 -10.69
CA ALA A 140 10.26 5.58 -9.84
C ALA A 140 10.28 5.06 -8.38
N LEU A 141 9.12 4.68 -7.84
CA LEU A 141 9.00 4.08 -6.52
C LEU A 141 9.82 2.78 -6.42
N ARG A 142 9.66 1.85 -7.38
CA ARG A 142 10.41 0.60 -7.39
C ARG A 142 11.91 0.85 -7.36
N ASN A 143 12.42 1.77 -8.18
CA ASN A 143 13.84 2.08 -8.22
C ASN A 143 14.32 2.73 -6.91
N ARG A 144 13.49 3.57 -6.30
CA ARG A 144 13.76 4.21 -5.01
C ARG A 144 13.82 3.18 -3.87
N LEU A 145 12.85 2.28 -3.80
CA LEU A 145 12.81 1.18 -2.83
C LEU A 145 14.00 0.25 -3.01
N PHE A 146 14.32 -0.16 -4.24
CA PHE A 146 15.48 -0.99 -4.53
C PHE A 146 16.78 -0.34 -4.05
N SER A 147 17.00 0.94 -4.35
CA SER A 147 18.18 1.69 -3.89
C SER A 147 18.26 1.78 -2.37
N TYR A 148 17.12 1.83 -1.68
CA TYR A 148 17.06 1.81 -0.22
C TYR A 148 17.40 0.41 0.33
N TYR A 149 16.80 -0.65 -0.22
CA TYR A 149 17.06 -2.02 0.20
C TYR A 149 18.49 -2.46 -0.07
N GLU A 150 19.12 -2.06 -1.17
CA GLU A 150 20.55 -2.35 -1.39
C GLU A 150 21.45 -1.75 -0.31
N LYS A 151 21.08 -0.58 0.22
CA LYS A 151 21.87 0.12 1.25
C LYS A 151 21.55 -0.34 2.67
N HIS A 152 20.34 -0.83 2.92
CA HIS A 152 19.79 -1.04 4.27
C HIS A 152 19.18 -2.43 4.51
N GLY A 153 19.05 -3.25 3.48
CA GLY A 153 18.47 -4.59 3.52
C GLY A 153 19.37 -5.62 4.20
N ARG A 154 18.78 -6.76 4.58
CA ARG A 154 19.53 -7.87 5.20
C ARG A 154 20.25 -8.67 4.11
N HIS A 155 21.58 -8.76 4.19
CA HIS A 155 22.35 -9.83 3.52
C HIS A 155 22.15 -11.15 4.25
#